data_AF-A0A1D3RPN1-F1
#
_entry.id   AF-A0A1D3RPN1-F1
#
_cell.length_a   1.000
_cell.length_b   1.000
_cell.length_c   1.000
_cell.angle_alpha   90.00
_cell.angle_beta   90.00
_cell.angle_gamma   90.00
#
_symmetry.space_group_name_H-M   'P 1'
#
loop_
_entity.id
_entity.type
_entity.pdbx_description
1 polymer ?
#
loop_
_entity_poly.entity_id
_entity_poly.type
_entity_poly.pdbx_seq_one_letter_code
_entity_poly.pdbx_strand_id
1 'polypeptide(L)'
;MNAKYLELVLFLDDSSKNIQSFMRGELLPFGQDTYIDKGPIFDALRQSDRYDTVDMLLQVLLPALCKLSRRLFQDHLPGGKLHDLSEEIKQKVRTAPKTSCYAESVFGQLDCLLRMKPSTKTLPAESCIMFLNNKTLSWLEQKDSEEQKRLLRMASKSVKKLREKYKSRLQEIEESRRVAMNGKIAQLEQLRREKIRKRERYTSDIIHHELWQSETEVDNMILSYIKKNEKVEALKAQLKFRKEVLNQIPDDKTVFLHN
;
A
#
# COMPACT_ATOMS: atom_id res chain seq x y z
N MET A 1 2.96 17.69 20.77
CA MET A 1 2.32 17.25 19.52
C MET A 1 1.23 16.22 19.80
N ASN A 2 1.46 15.24 20.68
CA ASN A 2 0.48 14.18 21.00
C ASN A 2 -0.82 14.66 21.66
N ALA A 3 -0.82 15.79 22.38
CA ALA A 3 -2.03 16.33 23.02
C ALA A 3 -3.14 16.68 22.00
N LYS A 4 -2.79 17.24 20.83
CA LYS A 4 -3.77 17.64 19.81
C LYS A 4 -4.50 16.47 19.17
N TYR A 5 -3.83 15.31 19.04
CA TYR A 5 -4.49 14.10 18.55
C TYR A 5 -5.47 13.53 19.57
N LEU A 6 -5.13 13.61 20.86
CA LEU A 6 -6.02 13.24 21.94
C LEU A 6 -7.22 14.17 22.01
N GLU A 7 -7.02 15.49 21.97
CA GLU A 7 -8.08 16.50 21.92
C GLU A 7 -9.04 16.28 20.75
N LEU A 8 -8.52 15.99 19.55
CA LEU A 8 -9.34 15.69 18.38
C LEU A 8 -10.19 14.41 18.56
N VAL A 9 -9.61 13.36 19.15
CA VAL A 9 -10.33 12.10 19.42
C VAL A 9 -11.40 12.31 20.49
N LEU A 10 -11.11 13.09 21.54
CA LEU A 10 -12.07 13.44 22.58
C LEU A 10 -13.21 14.28 22.01
N PHE A 11 -12.89 15.28 21.18
CA PHE A 11 -13.90 16.08 20.49
C PHE A 11 -14.84 15.24 19.62
N LEU A 12 -14.32 14.27 18.86
CA LEU A 12 -15.14 13.39 18.04
C LEU A 12 -16.00 12.44 18.89
N ASP A 13 -15.47 11.98 20.03
CA ASP A 13 -16.22 11.17 21.00
C ASP A 13 -17.37 11.96 21.65
N ASP A 14 -17.09 13.19 22.11
CA ASP A 14 -18.06 14.10 22.70
C ASP A 14 -19.11 14.54 21.67
N SER A 15 -18.69 14.80 20.44
CA SER A 15 -19.59 15.15 19.33
C SER A 15 -20.49 13.98 18.96
N SER A 16 -19.99 12.74 19.02
CA SER A 16 -20.80 11.55 18.76
C SER A 16 -21.86 11.29 19.83
N LYS A 17 -21.61 11.72 21.07
CA LYS A 17 -22.55 11.60 22.19
C LYS A 17 -23.55 12.76 22.23
N ASN A 18 -23.13 13.96 21.83
CA ASN A 18 -23.91 15.20 21.93
C ASN A 18 -24.03 15.90 20.57
N ILE A 19 -24.68 15.23 19.61
CA ILE A 19 -24.83 15.71 18.23
C ILE A 19 -25.56 17.07 18.17
N GLN A 20 -26.52 17.28 19.06
CA GLN A 20 -27.24 18.53 19.15
C GLN A 20 -26.33 19.71 19.56
N SER A 21 -25.38 19.49 20.46
CA SER A 21 -24.36 20.51 20.81
C SER A 21 -23.35 20.72 19.70
N PHE A 22 -23.03 19.68 18.93
CA PHE A 22 -22.22 19.80 17.72
C PHE A 22 -22.91 20.67 16.66
N MET A 23 -24.19 20.40 16.34
CA MET A 23 -24.96 21.20 15.37
C MET A 23 -25.14 22.65 15.82
N ARG A 24 -25.28 22.88 17.13
CA ARG A 24 -25.29 24.23 17.70
C ARG A 24 -23.90 24.89 17.72
N GLY A 25 -22.84 24.23 17.28
CA GLY A 25 -21.48 24.79 17.25
C GLY A 25 -20.90 25.11 18.64
N GLU A 26 -21.38 24.43 19.68
CA GLU A 26 -20.90 24.59 21.06
C GLU A 26 -19.62 23.79 21.31
N LEU A 27 -19.44 22.69 20.59
CA LEU A 27 -18.27 21.82 20.69
C LEU A 27 -17.16 22.34 19.78
N LEU A 28 -15.94 22.42 20.33
CA LEU A 28 -14.77 22.90 19.63
C LEU A 28 -13.63 21.86 19.64
N PRO A 29 -12.98 21.58 18.50
CA PRO A 29 -11.99 20.52 18.38
C PRO A 29 -10.70 20.76 19.20
N PHE A 30 -10.35 22.01 19.50
CA PHE A 30 -9.15 22.37 20.27
C PHE A 30 -9.46 23.37 21.38
N GLY A 31 -10.69 23.35 21.92
CA GLY A 31 -11.10 24.27 22.99
C GLY A 31 -10.92 25.75 22.62
N GLN A 32 -10.32 26.53 23.53
CA GLN A 32 -10.10 27.98 23.38
C GLN A 32 -9.12 28.37 22.27
N ASP A 33 -8.27 27.43 21.82
CA ASP A 33 -7.30 27.67 20.74
C ASP A 33 -7.92 27.53 19.34
N THR A 34 -9.21 27.21 19.27
CA THR A 34 -9.94 27.07 18.00
C THR A 34 -10.29 28.45 17.45
N TYR A 35 -9.71 28.84 16.31
CA TYR A 35 -10.14 30.03 15.58
C TYR A 35 -11.52 29.78 14.94
N ILE A 36 -12.49 30.62 15.27
CA ILE A 36 -13.84 30.57 14.71
C ILE A 36 -14.12 31.90 14.03
N ASP A 37 -14.27 31.87 12.71
CA ASP A 37 -14.82 32.98 11.96
C ASP A 37 -16.35 32.88 11.93
N LYS A 38 -17.03 33.73 12.69
CA LYS A 38 -18.49 33.76 12.79
C LYS A 38 -19.08 34.58 11.64
N GLY A 39 -18.81 34.13 10.42
CA GLY A 39 -19.36 34.72 9.20
C GLY A 39 -20.78 34.20 8.89
N PRO A 40 -21.40 34.71 7.80
CA PRO A 40 -22.74 34.31 7.38
C PRO A 40 -22.88 32.81 7.09
N ILE A 41 -21.78 32.14 6.71
CA ILE A 41 -21.75 30.69 6.49
C ILE A 41 -21.87 29.93 7.82
N PHE A 42 -21.19 30.38 8.87
CA PHE A 42 -21.24 29.76 10.19
C PHE A 42 -22.66 29.85 10.76
N ASP A 43 -23.29 31.01 10.62
CA ASP A 43 -24.67 31.20 11.07
C ASP A 43 -25.67 30.39 10.23
N ALA A 44 -25.47 30.31 8.91
CA ALA A 44 -26.30 29.46 8.04
C ALA A 44 -26.22 27.97 8.41
N LEU A 45 -25.03 27.45 8.77
CA LEU A 45 -24.85 26.05 9.19
C LEU A 45 -25.49 25.73 10.55
N ARG A 46 -25.75 26.74 11.39
CA ARG A 46 -26.41 26.59 12.69
C ARG A 46 -27.92 26.81 12.64
N GLN A 47 -28.45 27.28 11.51
CA GLN A 47 -29.89 27.42 11.34
C GLN A 47 -30.53 26.03 11.39
N SER A 48 -31.58 25.89 12.21
CA SER A 48 -32.31 24.65 12.37
C SER A 48 -33.11 24.37 11.09
N ASP A 49 -32.49 23.69 10.13
CA ASP A 49 -33.20 23.12 9.00
C ASP A 49 -33.98 21.88 9.47
N ARG A 50 -35.23 21.76 9.01
CA ARG A 50 -36.22 20.76 9.43
C ARG A 50 -35.90 19.31 9.01
N TYR A 51 -34.66 19.02 8.61
CA TYR A 51 -34.30 17.73 8.02
C TYR A 51 -33.62 16.82 9.04
N ASP A 52 -34.41 15.91 9.62
CA ASP A 52 -33.95 14.81 10.49
C ASP A 52 -32.82 13.97 9.85
N THR A 53 -32.71 14.02 8.53
CA THR A 53 -31.67 13.35 7.74
C THR A 53 -30.24 13.77 8.15
N VAL A 54 -30.01 15.03 8.53
CA VAL A 54 -28.67 15.50 8.91
C VAL A 54 -28.25 14.92 10.26
N ASP A 55 -29.16 14.87 11.24
CA ASP A 55 -28.91 14.23 12.53
C ASP A 55 -28.61 12.74 12.34
N MET A 56 -29.42 12.03 11.54
CA MET A 56 -29.17 10.62 11.22
C MET A 56 -27.81 10.39 10.53
N LEU A 57 -27.39 11.27 9.63
CA LEU A 57 -26.07 11.17 9.00
C LEU A 57 -24.94 11.41 9.99
N LEU A 58 -25.06 12.41 10.87
CA LEU A 58 -24.06 12.70 11.90
C LEU A 58 -23.96 11.58 12.94
N GLN A 59 -25.07 10.92 13.28
CA GLN A 59 -25.12 9.74 14.14
C GLN A 59 -24.29 8.57 13.59
N VAL A 60 -24.15 8.46 12.26
CA VAL A 60 -23.31 7.43 11.64
C VAL A 60 -21.88 7.93 11.43
N LEU A 61 -21.71 9.16 10.97
CA LEU A 61 -20.41 9.72 10.57
C LEU A 61 -19.50 10.01 11.76
N LEU A 62 -20.00 10.60 12.84
CA LEU A 62 -19.16 10.99 13.98
C LEU A 62 -18.54 9.78 14.71
N PRO A 63 -19.28 8.69 15.01
CA PRO A 63 -18.68 7.47 15.54
C PRO A 63 -17.68 6.82 14.58
N ALA A 64 -17.97 6.82 13.27
CA ALA A 64 -17.07 6.27 12.25
C ALA A 64 -15.76 7.06 12.18
N LEU A 65 -15.83 8.40 12.20
CA LEU A 65 -14.67 9.29 12.25
C LEU A 65 -13.89 9.13 13.55
N CYS A 66 -14.57 9.01 14.70
CA CYS A 66 -13.90 8.73 15.97
C CYS A 66 -13.13 7.41 15.93
N LYS A 67 -13.75 6.34 15.42
CA LYS A 67 -13.11 5.02 15.28
C LYS A 67 -11.92 5.07 14.32
N LEU A 68 -12.05 5.79 13.21
CA LEU A 68 -10.96 5.99 12.24
C LEU A 68 -9.80 6.75 12.88
N SER A 69 -10.08 7.87 13.54
CA SER A 69 -9.08 8.70 14.23
C SER A 69 -8.33 7.93 15.30
N ARG A 70 -9.03 7.13 16.12
CA ARG A 70 -8.39 6.24 17.11
C ARG A 70 -7.44 5.23 16.47
N ARG A 71 -7.81 4.68 15.30
CA ARG A 71 -6.95 3.74 14.57
C ARG A 71 -5.74 4.45 13.95
N LEU A 72 -5.94 5.61 13.34
CA LEU A 72 -4.87 6.37 12.67
C LEU A 72 -3.84 6.91 13.67
N PHE A 73 -4.31 7.38 14.83
CA PHE A 73 -3.46 7.95 15.87
C PHE A 73 -3.12 6.96 16.98
N GLN A 74 -3.37 5.66 16.80
CA GLN A 74 -3.17 4.63 17.81
C GLN A 74 -1.77 4.69 18.46
N ASP A 75 -0.74 4.93 17.64
CA ASP A 75 0.63 5.04 18.13
C ASP A 75 0.92 6.34 18.89
N HIS A 76 0.12 7.39 18.71
CA HIS A 76 0.28 8.71 19.36
C HIS A 76 -0.62 8.90 20.60
N LEU A 77 -1.67 8.09 20.74
CA LEU A 77 -2.60 8.10 21.86
C LEU A 77 -2.02 7.41 23.12
N PRO A 78 -2.58 7.63 24.33
CA PRO A 78 -2.10 7.00 25.55
C PRO A 78 -1.93 5.48 25.41
N GLY A 79 -0.73 4.97 25.70
CA GLY A 79 -0.35 3.56 25.51
C GLY A 79 0.21 3.21 24.11
N GLY A 80 0.23 4.16 23.18
CA GLY A 80 0.85 4.03 21.86
C GLY A 80 2.38 4.17 21.90
N LYS A 81 3.06 3.60 20.90
CA LYS A 81 4.54 3.54 20.82
C LYS A 81 5.23 4.91 20.78
N LEU A 82 4.52 5.92 20.32
CA LEU A 82 5.02 7.29 20.13
C LEU A 82 4.39 8.27 21.14
N HIS A 83 3.60 7.77 22.10
CA HIS A 83 2.93 8.59 23.11
C HIS A 83 3.92 9.22 24.09
N ASP A 84 4.79 8.38 24.65
CA ASP A 84 5.85 8.80 25.57
C ASP A 84 7.21 8.34 25.03
N LEU A 85 7.83 9.21 24.23
CA LEU A 85 9.15 8.95 23.67
C LEU A 85 10.23 9.26 24.70
N SER A 86 11.22 8.38 24.85
CA SER A 86 12.40 8.66 25.66
C SER A 86 13.14 9.91 25.15
N GLU A 87 13.79 10.64 26.06
CA GLU A 87 14.54 11.85 25.72
C GLU A 87 15.65 11.58 24.69
N GLU A 88 16.23 10.38 24.69
CA GLU A 88 17.21 9.94 23.69
C GLU A 88 16.64 9.92 22.26
N ILE A 89 15.39 9.46 22.09
CA ILE A 89 14.73 9.42 20.78
C ILE A 89 14.34 10.84 20.36
N LYS A 90 13.83 11.65 21.30
CA LYS A 90 13.52 13.06 21.02
C LYS A 90 14.77 13.82 20.55
N GLN A 91 15.93 13.57 21.15
CA GLN A 91 17.18 14.20 20.74
C GLN A 91 17.65 13.72 19.37
N LYS A 92 17.49 12.44 19.03
CA LYS A 92 17.80 11.89 17.70
C LYS A 92 16.92 12.45 16.59
N VAL A 93 15.63 12.66 16.86
CA VAL A 93 14.65 13.13 15.87
C VAL A 93 14.58 14.65 15.79
N ARG A 94 15.17 15.39 16.75
CA ARG A 94 15.18 16.86 16.78
C ARG A 94 15.71 17.51 15.49
N THR A 95 16.67 16.85 14.83
CA THR A 95 17.28 17.33 13.58
C THR A 95 16.54 16.87 12.33
N ALA A 96 15.55 15.97 12.47
CA ALA A 96 14.77 15.50 11.35
C ALA A 96 13.81 16.61 10.85
N PRO A 97 13.60 16.72 9.53
CA PRO A 97 12.62 17.65 8.97
C PRO A 97 11.22 17.38 9.55
N LYS A 98 10.54 18.43 9.99
CA LYS A 98 9.18 18.34 10.56
C LYS A 98 8.10 18.04 9.52
N THR A 99 8.41 18.19 8.24
CA THR A 99 7.48 18.02 7.12
C THR A 99 8.00 16.95 6.17
N SER A 100 7.08 16.18 5.56
CA SER A 100 7.38 15.25 4.47
C SER A 100 7.91 15.93 3.20
N CYS A 101 7.86 17.27 3.16
CA CYS A 101 8.37 18.13 2.09
C CYS A 101 9.86 17.92 1.78
N TYR A 102 10.62 17.23 2.65
CA TYR A 102 12.01 16.89 2.36
C TYR A 102 12.15 16.03 1.10
N ALA A 103 11.29 15.02 0.93
CA ALA A 103 11.35 14.15 -0.25
C ALA A 103 11.03 14.95 -1.53
N GLU A 104 9.97 15.76 -1.49
CA GLU A 104 9.58 16.64 -2.60
C GLU A 104 10.67 17.65 -2.95
N SER A 105 11.30 18.25 -1.94
CA SER A 105 12.43 19.16 -2.13
C SER A 105 13.62 18.47 -2.79
N VAL A 106 13.96 17.25 -2.40
CA VAL A 106 15.04 16.46 -3.02
C VAL A 106 14.72 16.18 -4.49
N PHE A 107 13.49 15.79 -4.81
CA PHE A 107 13.07 15.58 -6.20
C PHE A 107 13.06 16.87 -7.01
N GLY A 108 12.61 17.99 -6.45
CA GLY A 108 12.68 19.30 -7.10
C GLY A 108 14.11 19.72 -7.40
N GLN A 109 15.04 19.51 -6.47
CA GLN A 109 16.47 19.76 -6.67
C GLN A 109 17.04 18.86 -7.77
N LEU A 110 16.68 17.57 -7.78
CA LEU A 110 17.12 16.63 -8.81
C LEU A 110 16.58 17.02 -10.19
N ASP A 111 15.28 17.35 -10.30
CA ASP A 111 14.67 17.79 -11.56
C ASP A 111 15.36 19.03 -12.11
N CYS A 112 15.60 20.02 -11.24
CA CYS A 112 16.33 21.23 -11.59
C CYS A 112 17.76 20.91 -12.09
N LEU A 113 18.49 20.02 -11.42
CA LEU A 113 19.83 19.58 -11.83
C LEU A 113 19.81 18.85 -13.19
N LEU A 114 18.83 17.99 -13.43
CA LEU A 114 18.69 17.26 -14.69
C LEU A 114 18.33 18.20 -15.85
N ARG A 115 17.52 19.23 -15.61
CA ARG A 115 17.22 20.27 -16.61
C ARG A 115 18.44 21.11 -16.95
N MET A 116 19.21 21.53 -15.94
CA MET A 116 20.41 22.33 -16.16
C MET A 116 21.56 21.53 -16.78
N LYS A 117 21.70 20.26 -16.40
CA LYS A 117 22.81 19.39 -16.81
C LYS A 117 22.28 17.99 -17.16
N PRO A 118 21.67 17.81 -18.35
CA PRO A 118 21.00 16.56 -18.72
C PRO A 118 21.95 15.37 -18.87
N SER A 119 23.24 15.60 -19.11
CA SER A 119 24.26 14.55 -19.19
C SER A 119 24.83 14.14 -17.82
N THR A 120 24.30 14.68 -16.71
CA THR A 120 24.80 14.36 -15.37
C THR A 120 24.47 12.93 -14.99
N LYS A 121 25.49 12.18 -14.56
CA LYS A 121 25.31 10.82 -14.02
C LYS A 121 24.67 10.87 -12.63
N THR A 122 23.95 9.81 -12.26
CA THR A 122 23.25 9.71 -10.97
C THR A 122 24.15 9.97 -9.77
N LEU A 123 25.34 9.36 -9.73
CA LEU A 123 26.26 9.48 -8.59
C LEU A 123 26.73 10.93 -8.32
N PRO A 124 27.18 11.71 -9.32
CA PRO A 124 27.40 13.15 -9.17
C PRO A 124 26.16 13.95 -8.75
N ALA A 125 24.99 13.68 -9.34
CA ALA A 125 23.76 14.40 -9.00
C ALA A 125 23.36 14.19 -7.52
N GLU A 126 23.40 12.94 -7.07
CA GLU A 126 23.16 12.57 -5.66
C GLU A 126 24.17 13.26 -4.73
N SER A 127 25.45 13.27 -5.11
CA SER A 127 26.50 13.92 -4.31
C SER A 127 26.26 15.43 -4.16
N CYS A 128 25.82 16.12 -5.22
CA CYS A 128 25.48 17.55 -5.16
C CYS A 128 24.29 17.81 -4.23
N ILE A 129 23.22 17.01 -4.35
CA ILE A 129 22.04 17.13 -3.50
C ILE A 129 22.40 16.91 -2.03
N MET A 130 23.18 15.85 -1.74
CA MET A 130 23.64 15.57 -0.37
C MET A 130 24.52 16.69 0.17
N PHE A 131 25.42 17.23 -0.64
CA PHE A 131 26.30 18.33 -0.24
C PHE A 131 25.51 19.59 0.14
N LEU A 132 24.44 19.91 -0.60
CA LEU A 132 23.54 21.02 -0.31
C LEU A 132 22.72 20.77 0.96
N ASN A 133 22.04 19.62 1.05
CA ASN A 133 21.12 19.33 2.17
C ASN A 133 21.86 19.16 3.51
N ASN A 134 23.09 18.64 3.48
CA ASN A 134 23.92 18.51 4.69
C ASN A 134 24.65 19.80 5.06
N LYS A 135 24.43 20.90 4.32
CA LYS A 135 25.13 22.19 4.51
C LYS A 135 26.65 22.02 4.57
N THR A 136 27.19 21.11 3.75
CA THR A 136 28.59 20.70 3.85
C THR A 136 29.54 21.86 3.57
N LEU A 137 29.17 22.80 2.70
CA LEU A 137 29.97 24.01 2.47
C LEU A 137 30.09 24.86 3.73
N SER A 138 28.97 25.23 4.36
CA SER A 138 28.96 26.04 5.58
C SER A 138 29.68 25.35 6.74
N TRP A 139 29.58 24.02 6.83
CA TRP A 139 30.35 23.24 7.79
C TRP A 139 31.86 23.26 7.51
N LEU A 140 32.25 23.22 6.23
CA LEU A 140 33.65 23.24 5.80
C LEU A 140 34.29 24.62 6.03
N GLU A 141 33.54 25.70 5.82
CA GLU A 141 33.97 27.09 6.05
C GLU A 141 34.23 27.39 7.53
N GLN A 142 33.66 26.63 8.45
CA GLN A 142 33.91 26.73 9.90
C GLN A 142 35.21 26.04 10.34
N LYS A 143 35.94 25.38 9.43
CA LYS A 143 37.19 24.68 9.72
C LYS A 143 38.41 25.51 9.35
N ASP A 144 39.52 25.22 10.00
CA ASP A 144 40.80 25.82 9.66
C ASP A 144 41.23 25.45 8.23
N SER A 145 41.95 26.36 7.57
CA SER A 145 42.40 26.18 6.18
C SER A 145 43.17 24.86 5.96
N GLU A 146 44.03 24.47 6.90
CA GLU A 146 44.79 23.21 6.79
C GLU A 146 43.89 21.97 6.94
N GLU A 147 42.90 22.03 7.82
CA GLU A 147 41.94 20.97 8.01
C GLU A 147 40.99 20.83 6.80
N GLN A 148 40.55 21.95 6.23
CA GLN A 148 39.77 21.98 4.99
C GLN A 148 40.53 21.30 3.84
N LYS A 149 41.81 21.66 3.63
CA LYS A 149 42.66 21.02 2.60
C LYS A 149 42.82 19.53 2.86
N ARG A 150 43.01 19.12 4.11
CA ARG A 150 43.15 17.71 4.50
C ARG A 150 41.89 16.92 4.13
N LEU A 151 40.71 17.43 4.48
CA LEU A 151 39.41 16.80 4.20
C LEU A 151 39.15 16.68 2.69
N LEU A 152 39.42 17.73 1.90
CA LEU A 152 39.26 17.71 0.45
C LEU A 152 40.20 16.72 -0.24
N ARG A 153 41.45 16.59 0.26
CA ARG A 153 42.40 15.57 -0.23
C ARG A 153 41.91 14.16 0.09
N MET A 154 41.38 13.94 1.29
CA MET A 154 40.80 12.64 1.67
C MET A 154 39.60 12.29 0.79
N ALA A 155 38.68 13.24 0.58
CA ALA A 155 37.52 13.06 -0.29
C ALA A 155 37.97 12.69 -1.72
N SER A 156 38.93 13.42 -2.28
CA SER A 156 39.49 13.15 -3.61
C SER A 156 40.08 11.74 -3.73
N LYS A 157 40.85 11.29 -2.72
CA LYS A 157 41.42 9.92 -2.69
C LYS A 157 40.34 8.83 -2.62
N SER A 158 39.19 9.12 -2.00
CA SER A 158 38.10 8.16 -1.83
C SER A 158 37.27 7.93 -3.10
N VAL A 159 37.36 8.82 -4.10
CA VAL A 159 36.52 8.79 -5.32
C VAL A 159 36.65 7.46 -6.08
N LYS A 160 37.87 6.93 -6.22
CA LYS A 160 38.11 5.67 -6.94
C LYS A 160 37.34 4.51 -6.30
N LYS A 161 37.50 4.34 -4.98
CA LYS A 161 36.81 3.31 -4.19
C LYS A 161 35.29 3.47 -4.26
N LEU A 162 34.80 4.71 -4.22
CA LEU A 162 33.36 4.98 -4.33
C LEU A 162 32.80 4.56 -5.69
N ARG A 163 33.52 4.87 -6.78
CA ARG A 163 33.12 4.47 -8.15
C ARG A 163 33.11 2.95 -8.33
N GLU A 164 34.11 2.25 -7.78
CA GLU A 164 34.18 0.78 -7.79
C GLU A 164 33.02 0.17 -7.02
N LYS A 165 32.71 0.70 -5.83
CA LYS A 165 31.55 0.27 -5.03
C LYS A 165 30.24 0.52 -5.77
N TYR A 166 30.08 1.67 -6.41
CA TYR A 166 28.90 2.00 -7.21
C TYR A 166 28.74 1.03 -8.39
N LYS A 167 29.82 0.74 -9.11
CA LYS A 167 29.80 -0.24 -10.22
C LYS A 167 29.41 -1.64 -9.74
N SER A 168 30.00 -2.09 -8.64
CA SER A 168 29.70 -3.41 -8.05
C SER A 168 28.23 -3.52 -7.65
N ARG A 169 27.69 -2.46 -7.02
CA ARG A 169 26.28 -2.39 -6.64
C ARG A 169 25.35 -2.42 -7.86
N LEU A 170 25.70 -1.74 -8.95
CA LEU A 170 24.92 -1.81 -10.19
C LEU A 170 24.88 -3.22 -10.76
N GLN A 171 26.01 -3.94 -10.74
CA GLN A 171 26.07 -5.34 -11.19
C GLN A 171 25.21 -6.26 -10.33
N GLU A 172 25.25 -6.08 -9.01
CA GLU A 172 24.42 -6.83 -8.06
C GLU A 172 22.92 -6.59 -8.28
N ILE A 173 22.52 -5.33 -8.49
CA ILE A 173 21.13 -4.98 -8.81
C ILE A 173 20.68 -5.64 -10.12
N GLU A 174 21.54 -5.61 -11.13
CA GLU A 174 21.22 -6.21 -12.43
C GLU A 174 21.08 -7.73 -12.34
N GLU A 175 21.98 -8.40 -11.62
CA GLU A 175 21.89 -9.84 -11.39
C GLU A 175 20.64 -10.19 -10.59
N SER A 176 20.31 -9.42 -9.55
CA SER A 176 19.08 -9.61 -8.77
C SER A 176 17.82 -9.50 -9.63
N ARG A 177 17.77 -8.51 -10.54
CA ARG A 177 16.69 -8.36 -11.51
C ARG A 177 16.60 -9.56 -12.45
N ARG A 178 17.74 -10.02 -12.96
CA ARG A 178 17.81 -11.20 -13.84
C ARG A 178 17.30 -12.46 -13.15
N VAL A 179 17.72 -12.71 -11.91
CA VAL A 179 17.27 -13.84 -11.11
C VAL A 179 15.76 -13.75 -10.84
N ALA A 180 15.26 -12.57 -10.47
CA ALA A 180 13.83 -12.37 -10.23
C ALA A 180 12.98 -12.60 -11.51
N MET A 181 13.47 -12.14 -12.67
CA MET A 181 12.82 -12.36 -13.96
C MET A 181 12.79 -13.84 -14.33
N ASN A 182 13.94 -14.52 -14.23
CA ASN A 182 14.03 -15.95 -14.52
C ASN A 182 13.17 -16.79 -13.56
N GLY A 183 13.09 -16.41 -12.29
CA GLY A 183 12.19 -17.03 -11.32
C GLY A 183 10.71 -16.92 -11.74
N LYS A 184 10.28 -15.74 -12.21
CA LYS A 184 8.91 -15.56 -12.74
C LYS A 184 8.66 -16.41 -13.99
N ILE A 185 9.62 -16.47 -14.91
CA ILE A 185 9.51 -17.30 -16.13
C ILE A 185 9.37 -18.77 -15.74
N ALA A 186 10.23 -19.27 -14.86
CA ALA A 186 10.19 -20.65 -14.39
C ALA A 186 8.87 -21.00 -13.69
N GLN A 187 8.34 -20.10 -12.86
CA GLN A 187 7.03 -20.28 -12.23
C GLN A 187 5.90 -20.35 -13.26
N LEU A 188 5.90 -19.46 -14.26
CA LEU A 188 4.91 -19.47 -15.34
C LEU A 188 5.00 -20.75 -16.17
N GLU A 189 6.21 -21.23 -16.46
CA GLU A 189 6.42 -22.50 -17.15
C GLU A 189 5.93 -23.69 -16.32
N GLN A 190 6.20 -23.72 -15.02
CA GLN A 190 5.71 -24.76 -14.13
C GLN A 190 4.18 -24.79 -14.11
N LEU A 191 3.53 -23.63 -13.93
CA LEU A 191 2.07 -23.54 -13.97
C LEU A 191 1.50 -23.99 -15.32
N ARG A 192 2.16 -23.66 -16.44
CA ARG A 192 1.76 -24.15 -17.76
C ARG A 192 1.90 -25.68 -17.86
N ARG A 193 3.03 -26.25 -17.42
CA ARG A 193 3.24 -27.71 -17.41
C ARG A 193 2.22 -28.42 -16.53
N GLU A 194 1.91 -27.88 -15.37
CA GLU A 194 0.88 -28.43 -14.48
C GLU A 194 -0.51 -28.37 -15.11
N LYS A 195 -0.86 -27.26 -15.79
CA LYS A 195 -2.12 -27.17 -16.55
C LYS A 195 -2.20 -28.20 -17.67
N ILE A 196 -1.12 -28.37 -18.44
CA ILE A 196 -1.04 -29.38 -19.51
C ILE A 196 -1.22 -30.78 -18.91
N ARG A 197 -0.46 -31.12 -17.86
CA ARG A 197 -0.58 -32.41 -17.16
C ARG A 197 -1.98 -32.67 -16.62
N LYS A 198 -2.65 -31.65 -16.07
CA LYS A 198 -4.05 -31.77 -15.62
C LYS A 198 -4.99 -32.07 -16.79
N ARG A 199 -4.84 -31.36 -17.92
CA ARG A 199 -5.64 -31.60 -19.12
C ARG A 199 -5.40 -32.98 -19.73
N GLU A 200 -4.16 -33.44 -19.76
CA GLU A 200 -3.81 -34.80 -20.20
C GLU A 200 -4.50 -35.85 -19.31
N ARG A 201 -4.47 -35.69 -17.98
CA ARG A 201 -5.18 -36.58 -17.06
C ARG A 201 -6.68 -36.59 -17.32
N TYR A 202 -7.32 -35.43 -17.42
CA TYR A 202 -8.76 -35.35 -17.72
C TYR A 202 -9.11 -35.97 -19.08
N THR A 203 -8.21 -35.87 -20.05
CA THR A 203 -8.37 -36.52 -21.36
C THR A 203 -8.24 -38.04 -21.24
N SER A 204 -7.29 -38.53 -20.45
CA SER A 204 -7.18 -39.97 -20.17
C SER A 204 -8.41 -40.51 -19.43
N ASP A 205 -8.92 -39.77 -18.45
CA ASP A 205 -10.09 -40.16 -17.67
C ASP A 205 -11.34 -40.22 -18.57
N ILE A 206 -11.52 -39.26 -19.48
CA ILE A 206 -12.67 -39.27 -20.40
C ILE A 206 -12.57 -40.37 -21.45
N ILE A 207 -11.36 -40.73 -21.90
CA ILE A 207 -11.16 -41.87 -22.81
C ILE A 207 -11.60 -43.17 -22.14
N HIS A 208 -11.37 -43.31 -20.83
CA HIS A 208 -11.79 -44.49 -20.08
C HIS A 208 -13.32 -44.60 -19.90
N HIS A 209 -14.01 -43.46 -19.73
CA HIS A 209 -15.46 -43.41 -19.49
C HIS A 209 -16.31 -43.10 -20.74
N GLU A 210 -15.65 -42.88 -21.88
CA GLU A 210 -16.21 -42.36 -23.13
C GLU A 210 -16.82 -40.94 -22.99
N LEU A 211 -16.93 -40.19 -24.09
CA LEU A 211 -17.51 -38.85 -24.05
C LEU A 211 -18.99 -38.90 -24.40
N TRP A 212 -19.85 -38.45 -23.49
CA TRP A 212 -21.30 -38.43 -23.70
C TRP A 212 -21.70 -37.13 -24.41
N GLN A 213 -22.57 -37.17 -25.41
CA GLN A 213 -22.93 -35.99 -26.22
C GLN A 213 -24.41 -35.62 -26.12
N SER A 214 -25.26 -36.54 -25.66
CA SER A 214 -26.69 -36.30 -25.48
C SER A 214 -27.19 -36.66 -24.08
N GLU A 215 -28.30 -36.08 -23.64
CA GLU A 215 -28.95 -36.39 -22.37
C GLU A 215 -29.32 -37.88 -22.26
N THR A 216 -29.81 -38.46 -23.36
CA THR A 216 -30.09 -39.90 -23.46
C THR A 216 -28.85 -40.77 -23.26
N GLU A 217 -27.69 -40.34 -23.73
CA GLU A 217 -26.43 -41.06 -23.48
C GLU A 217 -25.98 -40.93 -22.03
N VAL A 218 -26.21 -39.79 -21.38
CA VAL A 218 -25.93 -39.61 -19.95
C VAL A 218 -26.73 -40.62 -19.14
N ASP A 219 -28.03 -40.71 -19.37
CA ASP A 219 -28.90 -41.64 -18.63
C ASP A 219 -28.50 -43.10 -18.87
N ASN A 220 -28.27 -43.48 -20.13
CA ASN A 220 -27.86 -44.84 -20.49
C ASN A 220 -26.52 -45.23 -19.88
N MET A 221 -25.52 -44.34 -19.91
CA MET A 221 -24.20 -44.61 -19.36
C MET A 221 -24.18 -44.59 -17.82
N ILE A 222 -25.02 -43.79 -17.18
CA ILE A 222 -25.17 -43.84 -15.72
C ILE A 222 -25.80 -45.16 -15.27
N LEU A 223 -26.73 -45.71 -16.06
CA LEU A 223 -27.36 -47.01 -15.78
C LEU A 223 -26.40 -48.19 -15.98
N SER A 224 -25.41 -48.07 -16.87
CA SER A 224 -24.44 -49.14 -17.14
C SER A 224 -23.45 -49.38 -15.99
N TYR A 225 -23.17 -48.35 -15.16
CA TYR A 225 -22.33 -48.52 -13.97
C TYR A 225 -23.10 -49.16 -12.80
N ILE A 226 -22.48 -50.16 -12.16
CA ILE A 226 -23.10 -50.89 -11.03
C ILE A 226 -22.81 -50.17 -9.71
N LYS A 227 -21.57 -49.69 -9.51
CA LYS A 227 -21.18 -49.06 -8.24
C LYS A 227 -21.46 -47.57 -8.24
N LYS A 228 -21.98 -47.06 -7.12
CA LYS A 228 -22.21 -45.63 -6.90
C LYS A 228 -20.94 -44.79 -7.07
N ASN A 229 -19.79 -45.30 -6.62
CA ASN A 229 -18.51 -44.59 -6.74
C ASN A 229 -18.08 -44.43 -8.21
N GLU A 230 -18.28 -45.46 -9.04
CA GLU A 230 -17.92 -45.41 -10.47
C GLU A 230 -18.79 -44.39 -11.21
N LYS A 231 -20.10 -44.31 -10.89
CA LYS A 231 -21.00 -43.27 -11.42
C LYS A 231 -20.49 -41.85 -11.10
N VAL A 232 -20.09 -41.64 -9.85
CA VAL A 232 -19.59 -40.33 -9.39
C VAL A 232 -18.27 -39.97 -10.08
N GLU A 233 -17.35 -40.91 -10.23
CA GLU A 233 -16.07 -40.65 -10.91
C GLU A 233 -16.26 -40.42 -12.42
N ALA A 234 -17.12 -41.18 -13.08
CA ALA A 234 -17.48 -40.94 -14.48
C ALA A 234 -18.07 -39.54 -14.67
N LEU A 235 -19.06 -39.14 -13.84
CA LEU A 235 -19.63 -37.80 -13.88
C LEU A 235 -18.61 -36.70 -13.60
N LYS A 236 -17.70 -36.89 -12.63
CA LYS A 236 -16.61 -35.94 -12.38
C LYS A 236 -15.67 -35.82 -13.58
N ALA A 237 -15.34 -36.93 -14.25
CA ALA A 237 -14.52 -36.92 -15.46
C ALA A 237 -15.22 -36.15 -16.59
N GLN A 238 -16.51 -36.41 -16.82
CA GLN A 238 -17.36 -35.68 -17.76
C GLN A 238 -17.33 -34.16 -17.51
N LEU A 239 -17.55 -33.74 -16.26
CA LEU A 239 -17.60 -32.31 -15.88
C LEU A 239 -16.22 -31.64 -15.99
N LYS A 240 -15.17 -32.28 -15.48
CA LYS A 240 -13.80 -31.73 -15.52
C LYS A 240 -13.29 -31.60 -16.95
N PHE A 241 -13.54 -32.60 -17.81
CA PHE A 241 -13.13 -32.57 -19.21
C PHE A 241 -13.82 -31.44 -19.98
N ARG A 242 -15.16 -31.32 -19.87
CA ARG A 242 -15.92 -30.25 -20.52
C ARG A 242 -15.48 -28.85 -20.06
N LYS A 243 -15.26 -28.68 -18.75
CA LYS A 243 -14.86 -27.40 -18.17
C LYS A 243 -13.41 -27.01 -18.50
N GLU A 244 -12.46 -27.91 -18.30
CA GLU A 244 -11.02 -27.57 -18.28
C GLU A 244 -10.29 -27.87 -19.60
N VAL A 245 -10.83 -28.78 -20.43
CA VAL A 245 -10.28 -29.16 -21.73
C VAL A 245 -11.08 -28.51 -22.87
N LEU A 246 -12.40 -28.73 -22.91
CA LEU A 246 -13.27 -28.15 -23.96
C LEU A 246 -13.62 -26.67 -23.71
N ASN A 247 -13.39 -26.17 -22.49
CA ASN A 247 -13.77 -24.81 -22.07
C ASN A 247 -15.26 -24.48 -22.32
N GLN A 248 -16.13 -25.48 -22.15
CA GLN A 248 -17.57 -25.28 -22.28
C GLN A 248 -18.08 -24.41 -21.13
N ILE A 249 -18.89 -23.41 -21.49
CA ILE A 249 -19.53 -22.51 -20.53
C ILE A 249 -20.92 -23.09 -20.25
N PRO A 250 -21.32 -23.25 -18.98
CA PRO A 250 -22.67 -23.70 -18.65
C PRO A 250 -23.70 -22.65 -19.10
N ASP A 251 -24.77 -23.10 -19.76
CA ASP A 251 -25.87 -22.25 -20.19
C ASP A 251 -26.62 -21.64 -19.00
N ASP A 252 -26.76 -22.42 -17.92
CA ASP A 252 -27.35 -21.97 -16.66
C ASP A 252 -26.30 -21.92 -15.54
N LYS A 253 -25.92 -20.70 -15.13
CA LYS A 253 -24.99 -20.47 -14.02
C LYS A 253 -25.68 -20.51 -12.66
N THR A 254 -27.01 -20.48 -12.60
CA THR A 254 -27.75 -20.49 -11.33
C THR A 254 -27.63 -21.81 -10.58
N VAL A 255 -27.38 -22.90 -11.29
CA VAL A 255 -27.10 -24.24 -10.74
C VAL A 255 -25.87 -24.25 -9.82
N PHE A 256 -24.95 -23.29 -9.95
CA PHE A 256 -23.75 -23.18 -9.11
C PHE A 256 -23.87 -22.15 -7.96
N LEU A 257 -24.99 -21.44 -7.84
CA LEU A 257 -25.22 -20.39 -6.82
C LEU A 257 -25.87 -20.90 -5.53
N HIS A 258 -26.10 -22.21 -5.41
CA HIS A 258 -26.59 -22.85 -4.19
C HIS A 258 -25.54 -23.79 -3.60
N ASN A 259 -24.53 -23.17 -2.98
CA ASN A 259 -23.67 -23.75 -1.95
C ASN A 259 -23.13 -22.63 -1.05
#